data_AF-A0A497QP52-F1
#
_entry.id   AF-A0A497QP52-F1
#
_cell.length_a   1.000
_cell.length_b   1.000
_cell.length_c   1.000
_cell.angle_alpha   90.00
_cell.angle_beta   90.00
_cell.angle_gamma   90.00
#
_symmetry.space_group_name_H-M   'P 1'
#
loop_
_entity.id
_entity.type
_entity.pdbx_description
1 polymer ?
#
loop_
_entity_poly.entity_id
_entity_poly.type
_entity_poly.pdbx_seq_one_letter_code
_entity_poly.pdbx_strand_id
1 'polypeptide(L)'
;MKSLMSKYSLMFKKITPIPNAKKLIDIAFSRSRKQSASVPKRAPSLIKARRKELMRVNVAYKELTNRLKRIVHDFPPLDELHPFYYNLINALVDVIQVKKALASLDGASQVLKKIYLQYRKKISGANDAKVIASLRKAAFGRFASVIKKLDDRLIFLQKVRNTLKSLPSIDPNLITIVVAGAPNVGKSTFVEKVSSAKPEIDVYPFTTKNIIVGHFEESELGKIQIIDTPGLLDRPLEKRNKIELKAIMAIKYLAAYIIFILDPSETCGMSIKNQLSLYKSIMNTFKIPIVPVLNKVDLASPDTIKHLEELLGSPLKMSALHGDNVDSVMQYVIDELKSKRRNVNKQHK
;
A
#
# COMPACT_ATOMS: atom_id res chain seq x y z
N MET A 1 22.28 -10.36 -2.80
CA MET A 1 21.42 -9.15 -2.80
C MET A 1 19.98 -9.50 -3.17
N LYS A 2 19.18 -10.04 -2.24
CA LYS A 2 17.72 -10.04 -2.41
C LYS A 2 17.23 -8.69 -1.91
N SER A 3 16.63 -7.89 -2.80
CA SER A 3 15.85 -6.71 -2.42
C SER A 3 14.91 -7.11 -1.29
N LEU A 4 15.13 -6.55 -0.10
CA LEU A 4 14.30 -6.72 1.08
C LEU A 4 13.03 -5.90 0.88
N MET A 5 12.21 -6.33 -0.09
CA MET A 5 10.87 -5.80 -0.21
C MET A 5 10.17 -6.04 1.12
N SER A 6 9.74 -4.95 1.78
CA SER A 6 8.87 -5.01 2.95
C SER A 6 7.75 -6.04 2.73
N LYS A 7 7.39 -6.79 3.77
CA LYS A 7 6.29 -7.77 3.74
C LYS A 7 5.03 -7.15 3.11
N TYR A 8 4.77 -5.87 3.39
CA TYR A 8 3.65 -5.12 2.84
C TYR A 8 3.81 -4.79 1.35
N SER A 9 5.00 -4.40 0.90
CA SER A 9 5.24 -4.18 -0.54
C SER A 9 5.01 -5.45 -1.36
N LEU A 10 5.51 -6.57 -0.85
CA LEU A 10 5.30 -7.87 -1.47
C LEU A 10 3.81 -8.26 -1.48
N MET A 11 3.07 -7.89 -0.44
CA MET A 11 1.64 -8.12 -0.29
C MET A 11 0.83 -7.45 -1.40
N PHE A 12 1.03 -6.15 -1.65
CA PHE A 12 0.28 -5.41 -2.68
C PHE A 12 0.68 -5.81 -4.11
N LYS A 13 1.98 -6.11 -4.34
CA LYS A 13 2.46 -6.49 -5.67
C LYS A 13 1.96 -7.87 -6.13
N LYS A 14 1.66 -8.78 -5.20
CA LYS A 14 1.16 -10.14 -5.47
C LYS A 14 -0.29 -10.21 -5.96
N ILE A 15 -1.09 -9.14 -5.81
CA ILE A 15 -2.50 -9.15 -6.24
C ILE A 15 -2.58 -9.42 -7.74
N THR A 16 -3.24 -10.52 -8.14
CA THR A 16 -3.34 -10.91 -9.55
C THR A 16 -4.27 -9.97 -10.34
N PRO A 17 -4.05 -9.80 -11.66
CA PRO A 17 -4.96 -9.01 -12.49
C PRO A 17 -6.39 -9.53 -12.42
N ILE A 18 -7.34 -8.60 -12.29
CA ILE A 18 -8.76 -8.87 -12.09
C ILE A 18 -9.48 -8.65 -13.43
N PRO A 19 -9.88 -9.73 -14.13
CA PRO A 19 -10.64 -9.62 -15.37
C PRO A 19 -12.06 -9.09 -15.12
N ASN A 20 -12.61 -8.40 -16.12
CA ASN A 20 -14.04 -8.04 -16.14
C ASN A 20 -14.95 -9.27 -16.30
N ALA A 21 -16.26 -9.07 -16.13
CA ALA A 21 -17.26 -10.13 -16.16
C ALA A 21 -17.24 -10.89 -17.48
N LYS A 22 -17.17 -10.19 -18.62
CA LYS A 22 -17.11 -10.81 -19.96
C LYS A 22 -15.94 -11.79 -20.06
N LYS A 23 -14.73 -11.33 -19.71
CA LYS A 23 -13.52 -12.15 -19.77
C LYS A 23 -13.58 -13.36 -18.81
N LEU A 24 -14.14 -13.19 -17.61
CA LEU A 24 -14.36 -14.31 -16.68
C LEU A 24 -15.28 -15.39 -17.28
N ILE A 25 -16.41 -14.95 -17.85
CA ILE A 25 -17.38 -15.84 -18.48
C ILE A 25 -16.75 -16.58 -19.66
N ASP A 26 -16.04 -15.87 -20.53
CA ASP A 26 -15.41 -16.43 -21.73
C ASP A 26 -14.36 -17.48 -21.36
N ILE A 27 -13.51 -17.19 -20.37
CA ILE A 27 -12.51 -18.14 -19.87
C ILE A 27 -13.19 -19.39 -19.32
N ALA A 28 -14.20 -19.24 -18.45
CA ALA A 28 -14.88 -20.36 -17.82
C ALA A 28 -15.62 -21.25 -18.84
N PHE A 29 -16.36 -20.62 -19.76
CA PHE A 29 -17.15 -21.35 -20.73
C PHE A 29 -16.26 -21.99 -21.80
N SER A 30 -15.21 -21.30 -22.25
CA SER A 30 -14.21 -21.89 -23.15
C SER A 30 -13.52 -23.10 -22.53
N ARG A 31 -13.06 -23.01 -21.28
CA ARG A 31 -12.43 -24.13 -20.56
C ARG A 31 -13.38 -25.31 -20.40
N SER A 32 -14.66 -25.04 -20.11
CA SER A 32 -15.67 -26.10 -20.00
C SER A 32 -15.92 -26.84 -21.32
N ARG A 33 -15.87 -26.14 -22.48
CA ARG A 33 -16.12 -26.73 -23.80
C ARG A 33 -15.04 -27.71 -24.24
N LYS A 34 -13.79 -27.44 -23.84
CA LYS A 34 -12.60 -28.26 -24.16
C LYS A 34 -12.53 -29.57 -23.36
N GLN A 35 -13.31 -29.69 -22.28
CA GLN A 35 -13.29 -30.86 -21.42
C GLN A 35 -14.17 -31.99 -21.97
N SER A 36 -13.64 -33.22 -21.92
CA SER A 36 -14.33 -34.46 -22.29
C SER A 36 -14.55 -35.33 -21.05
N ALA A 37 -15.78 -35.82 -20.88
CA ALA A 37 -16.08 -36.73 -19.78
C ALA A 37 -15.52 -38.12 -20.11
N SER A 38 -14.84 -38.74 -19.14
CA SER A 38 -14.50 -40.16 -19.23
C SER A 38 -15.79 -40.99 -19.13
N VAL A 39 -16.13 -41.68 -20.21
CA VAL A 39 -17.32 -42.54 -20.28
C VAL A 39 -16.96 -43.85 -20.99
N PRO A 40 -17.39 -45.02 -20.50
CA PRO A 40 -17.16 -46.30 -21.18
C PRO A 40 -17.65 -46.30 -22.63
N LYS A 41 -16.90 -46.90 -23.55
CA LYS A 41 -17.22 -46.93 -25.00
C LYS A 41 -18.62 -47.50 -25.28
N ARG A 42 -19.07 -48.49 -24.50
CA ARG A 42 -20.39 -49.16 -24.64
C ARG A 42 -21.55 -48.45 -23.91
N ALA A 43 -21.31 -47.35 -23.21
CA ALA A 43 -22.37 -46.67 -22.49
C ALA A 43 -23.45 -46.11 -23.44
N PRO A 44 -24.74 -46.16 -23.05
CA PRO A 44 -25.84 -45.54 -23.78
C PRO A 44 -25.57 -44.06 -24.13
N SER A 45 -26.04 -43.62 -25.30
CA SER A 45 -25.88 -42.25 -25.78
C SER A 45 -26.37 -41.21 -24.76
N LEU A 46 -27.52 -41.48 -24.12
CA LEU A 46 -28.08 -40.62 -23.07
C LEU A 46 -27.15 -40.48 -21.86
N ILE A 47 -26.50 -41.57 -21.42
CA ILE A 47 -25.56 -41.55 -20.29
C ILE A 47 -24.31 -40.74 -20.66
N LYS A 48 -23.80 -40.91 -21.89
CA LYS A 48 -22.67 -40.13 -22.41
C LYS A 48 -23.01 -38.63 -22.45
N ALA A 49 -24.17 -38.27 -23.00
CA ALA A 49 -24.65 -36.89 -23.05
C ALA A 49 -24.80 -36.28 -21.65
N ARG A 50 -25.44 -37.00 -20.72
CA ARG A 50 -25.62 -36.56 -19.32
C ARG A 50 -24.28 -36.30 -18.63
N ARG A 51 -23.34 -37.24 -18.69
CA ARG A 51 -22.01 -37.09 -18.07
C ARG A 51 -21.24 -35.91 -18.67
N LYS A 52 -21.27 -35.75 -20.00
CA LYS A 52 -20.63 -34.63 -20.70
C LYS A 52 -21.17 -33.28 -20.24
N GLU A 53 -22.49 -33.11 -20.21
CA GLU A 53 -23.09 -31.82 -19.84
C GLU A 53 -22.98 -31.52 -18.34
N LEU A 54 -23.05 -32.54 -17.47
CA LEU A 54 -22.73 -32.39 -16.04
C LEU A 54 -21.28 -31.95 -15.82
N MET A 55 -20.33 -32.55 -16.54
CA MET A 55 -18.91 -32.15 -16.46
C MET A 55 -18.72 -30.70 -16.88
N ARG A 56 -19.35 -30.28 -17.99
CA ARG A 56 -19.29 -28.89 -18.47
C ARG A 56 -19.82 -27.89 -17.43
N VAL A 57 -20.98 -28.18 -16.83
CA VAL A 57 -21.57 -27.33 -15.78
C VAL A 57 -20.66 -27.27 -14.55
N ASN A 58 -20.11 -28.40 -14.12
CA ASN A 58 -19.20 -28.47 -12.98
C ASN A 58 -17.89 -27.70 -13.25
N VAL A 59 -17.28 -27.86 -14.42
CA VAL A 59 -16.04 -27.15 -14.79
C VAL A 59 -16.27 -25.65 -14.85
N ALA A 60 -17.36 -25.19 -15.48
CA ALA A 60 -17.70 -23.77 -15.52
C ALA A 60 -17.92 -23.19 -14.12
N TYR A 61 -18.68 -23.90 -13.27
CA TYR A 61 -18.92 -23.52 -11.87
C TYR A 61 -17.61 -23.40 -11.07
N LYS A 62 -16.75 -24.42 -11.13
CA LYS A 62 -15.47 -24.43 -10.42
C LYS A 62 -14.55 -23.31 -10.91
N GLU A 63 -14.45 -23.11 -12.23
CA GLU A 63 -13.60 -22.06 -12.79
C GLU A 63 -14.02 -20.66 -12.34
N LEU A 64 -15.33 -20.37 -12.35
CA LEU A 64 -15.86 -19.08 -11.88
C LEU A 64 -15.61 -18.90 -10.39
N THR A 65 -16.02 -19.87 -9.55
CA THR A 65 -15.90 -19.75 -8.09
C THR A 65 -14.46 -19.70 -7.62
N ASN A 66 -13.55 -20.49 -8.20
CA ASN A 66 -12.13 -20.45 -7.85
C ASN A 66 -11.51 -19.10 -8.19
N ARG A 67 -11.90 -18.47 -9.30
CA ARG A 67 -11.42 -17.13 -9.67
C ARG A 67 -11.93 -16.05 -8.74
N LEU A 68 -13.23 -16.04 -8.42
CA LEU A 68 -13.79 -15.09 -7.46
C LEU A 68 -13.12 -15.21 -6.09
N LYS A 69 -12.95 -16.43 -5.58
CA LYS A 69 -12.25 -16.69 -4.31
C LYS A 69 -10.79 -16.28 -4.34
N ARG A 70 -10.08 -16.54 -5.44
CA ARG A 70 -8.70 -16.10 -5.61
C ARG A 70 -8.60 -14.58 -5.55
N ILE A 71 -9.49 -13.85 -6.22
CA ILE A 71 -9.52 -12.39 -6.14
C ILE A 71 -9.68 -11.95 -4.69
N VAL A 72 -10.62 -12.53 -3.94
CA VAL A 72 -10.82 -12.17 -2.52
C VAL A 72 -9.58 -12.47 -1.67
N HIS A 73 -8.98 -13.65 -1.83
CA HIS A 73 -7.82 -14.09 -1.07
C HIS A 73 -6.53 -13.31 -1.41
N ASP A 74 -6.38 -12.86 -2.65
CA ASP A 74 -5.19 -12.11 -3.06
C ASP A 74 -5.13 -10.72 -2.41
N PHE A 75 -6.27 -10.15 -1.99
CA PHE A 75 -6.29 -8.88 -1.28
C PHE A 75 -5.83 -9.05 0.17
N PRO A 76 -5.09 -8.05 0.71
CA PRO A 76 -4.69 -8.07 2.10
C PRO A 76 -5.90 -7.98 3.04
N PRO A 77 -5.89 -8.63 4.22
CA PRO A 77 -6.86 -8.37 5.27
C PRO A 77 -6.78 -6.89 5.68
N LEU A 78 -7.75 -6.10 5.21
CA LEU A 78 -7.74 -4.64 5.37
C LEU A 78 -7.83 -4.19 6.83
N ASP A 79 -8.41 -5.03 7.69
CA ASP A 79 -8.54 -4.78 9.14
C ASP A 79 -7.26 -5.03 9.94
N GLU A 80 -6.36 -5.84 9.40
CA GLU A 80 -5.07 -6.20 10.04
C GLU A 80 -3.91 -5.36 9.50
N LEU A 81 -4.21 -4.37 8.65
CA LEU A 81 -3.19 -3.49 8.13
C LEU A 81 -2.66 -2.57 9.23
N HIS A 82 -1.35 -2.32 9.17
CA HIS A 82 -0.74 -1.30 10.01
C HIS A 82 -1.46 0.05 9.80
N PRO A 83 -1.70 0.86 10.87
CA PRO A 83 -2.40 2.14 10.76
C PRO A 83 -1.86 3.06 9.67
N PHE A 84 -0.54 3.06 9.43
CA PHE A 84 0.07 3.75 8.28
C PHE A 84 -0.59 3.37 6.95
N TYR A 85 -0.55 2.09 6.57
CA TYR A 85 -1.11 1.61 5.31
C TYR A 85 -2.64 1.72 5.28
N TYR A 86 -3.32 1.46 6.39
CA TYR A 86 -4.77 1.62 6.46
C TYR A 86 -5.18 3.07 6.14
N ASN A 87 -4.56 4.06 6.80
CA ASN A 87 -4.89 5.46 6.59
C ASN A 87 -4.47 5.95 5.20
N LEU A 88 -3.33 5.47 4.68
CA LEU A 88 -2.88 5.80 3.34
C LEU A 88 -3.82 5.25 2.26
N ILE A 89 -4.24 3.98 2.40
CA ILE A 89 -5.22 3.37 1.49
C ILE A 89 -6.55 4.10 1.59
N ASN A 90 -7.02 4.39 2.80
CA ASN A 90 -8.30 5.08 3.01
C ASN A 90 -8.31 6.52 2.49
N ALA A 91 -7.13 7.15 2.33
CA ALA A 91 -7.00 8.43 1.63
C ALA A 91 -7.21 8.27 0.12
N LEU A 92 -6.74 7.17 -0.47
CA LEU A 92 -6.78 6.93 -1.92
C LEU A 92 -8.06 6.26 -2.41
N VAL A 93 -8.60 5.36 -1.60
CA VAL A 93 -9.71 4.48 -1.92
C VAL A 93 -10.55 4.30 -0.66
N ASP A 94 -11.87 4.40 -0.79
CA ASP A 94 -12.78 4.08 0.30
C ASP A 94 -12.67 2.58 0.67
N VAL A 95 -12.03 2.30 1.81
CA VAL A 95 -11.79 0.95 2.32
C VAL A 95 -13.11 0.19 2.53
N ILE A 96 -14.18 0.89 2.92
CA ILE A 96 -15.50 0.28 3.12
C ILE A 96 -16.07 -0.20 1.78
N GLN A 97 -15.90 0.58 0.72
CA GLN A 97 -16.30 0.16 -0.63
C GLN A 97 -15.48 -1.05 -1.12
N VAL A 98 -14.17 -1.09 -0.84
CA VAL A 98 -13.34 -2.27 -1.14
C VAL A 98 -13.89 -3.51 -0.45
N LYS A 99 -14.15 -3.44 0.86
CA LYS A 99 -14.73 -4.55 1.63
C LYS A 99 -16.08 -5.00 1.07
N LYS A 100 -16.98 -4.06 0.76
CA LYS A 100 -18.30 -4.36 0.16
C LYS A 100 -18.17 -5.04 -1.21
N ALA A 101 -17.23 -4.61 -2.04
CA ALA A 101 -16.96 -5.24 -3.33
C ALA A 101 -16.43 -6.67 -3.17
N LEU A 102 -15.45 -6.89 -2.29
CA LEU A 102 -14.91 -8.22 -1.99
C LEU A 102 -15.98 -9.16 -1.40
N ALA A 103 -16.79 -8.68 -0.46
CA ALA A 103 -17.90 -9.45 0.11
C ALA A 103 -18.96 -9.83 -0.94
N SER A 104 -19.22 -8.96 -1.91
CA SER A 104 -20.12 -9.26 -3.04
C SER A 104 -19.61 -10.42 -3.91
N LEU A 105 -18.29 -10.53 -4.10
CA LEU A 105 -17.67 -11.63 -4.85
C LEU A 105 -17.80 -12.97 -4.11
N ASP A 106 -17.62 -12.96 -2.78
CA ASP A 106 -17.81 -14.16 -1.96
C ASP A 106 -19.28 -14.60 -1.93
N GLY A 107 -20.20 -13.65 -1.71
CA GLY A 107 -21.65 -13.89 -1.78
C GLY A 107 -22.09 -14.47 -3.13
N ALA A 108 -21.56 -13.95 -4.25
CA ALA A 108 -21.82 -14.49 -5.57
C ALA A 108 -21.32 -15.94 -5.73
N SER A 109 -20.21 -16.31 -5.10
CA SER A 109 -19.71 -17.69 -5.11
C SER A 109 -20.71 -18.65 -4.46
N GLN A 110 -21.42 -18.22 -3.41
CA GLN A 110 -22.51 -19.00 -2.80
C GLN A 110 -23.73 -19.12 -3.71
N VAL A 111 -24.11 -18.05 -4.40
CA VAL A 111 -25.20 -18.07 -5.38
C VAL A 111 -24.89 -19.03 -6.54
N LEU A 112 -23.66 -19.00 -7.07
CA LEU A 112 -23.20 -19.94 -8.09
C LEU A 112 -23.28 -21.40 -7.60
N LYS A 113 -22.93 -21.67 -6.34
CA LYS A 113 -23.05 -23.00 -5.72
C LYS A 113 -24.51 -23.47 -5.69
N LYS A 114 -25.45 -22.61 -5.27
CA LYS A 114 -26.90 -22.92 -5.26
C LYS A 114 -27.42 -23.25 -6.67
N ILE A 115 -27.06 -22.43 -7.67
CA ILE A 115 -27.43 -22.67 -9.08
C ILE A 115 -26.83 -24.00 -9.56
N TYR A 116 -25.54 -24.25 -9.29
CA TYR A 116 -24.87 -25.48 -9.66
C TYR A 116 -25.58 -26.72 -9.12
N LEU A 117 -25.89 -26.76 -7.82
CA LEU A 117 -26.58 -27.89 -7.19
C LEU A 117 -27.99 -28.10 -7.79
N GLN A 118 -28.72 -27.01 -8.02
CA GLN A 118 -30.04 -27.06 -8.64
C GLN A 118 -29.99 -27.69 -10.04
N TYR A 119 -29.11 -27.19 -10.93
CA TYR A 119 -29.03 -27.72 -12.30
C TYR A 119 -28.37 -29.10 -12.38
N ARG A 120 -27.45 -29.42 -11.47
CA ARG A 120 -26.90 -30.78 -11.35
C ARG A 120 -28.02 -31.79 -11.09
N LYS A 121 -28.94 -31.50 -10.15
CA LYS A 121 -30.08 -32.38 -9.86
C LYS A 121 -31.02 -32.51 -11.07
N LYS A 122 -31.37 -31.38 -11.70
CA LYS A 122 -32.24 -31.35 -12.90
C LYS A 122 -31.65 -32.14 -14.07
N ILE A 123 -30.36 -31.96 -14.37
CA ILE A 123 -29.69 -32.69 -15.46
C ILE A 123 -29.58 -34.18 -15.14
N SER A 124 -29.34 -34.53 -13.87
CA SER A 124 -29.23 -35.93 -13.46
C SER A 124 -30.55 -36.69 -13.64
N GLY A 125 -31.69 -36.05 -13.36
CA GLY A 125 -33.03 -36.63 -13.51
C GLY A 125 -33.67 -36.51 -14.91
N ALA A 126 -33.00 -35.87 -15.88
CA ALA A 126 -33.55 -35.70 -17.23
C ALA A 126 -33.35 -36.97 -18.08
N ASN A 127 -34.39 -37.35 -18.82
CA ASN A 127 -34.41 -38.58 -19.65
C ASN A 127 -34.23 -38.33 -21.15
N ASP A 128 -34.11 -37.06 -21.57
CA ASP A 128 -33.91 -36.68 -22.96
C ASP A 128 -32.64 -35.82 -23.14
N ALA A 129 -31.88 -36.11 -24.20
CA ALA A 129 -30.64 -35.42 -24.53
C ALA A 129 -30.88 -33.95 -24.90
N LYS A 130 -31.98 -33.61 -25.57
CA LYS A 130 -32.30 -32.19 -25.89
C LYS A 130 -32.61 -31.41 -24.62
N VAL A 131 -33.40 -31.98 -23.71
CA VAL A 131 -33.66 -31.40 -22.38
C VAL A 131 -32.36 -31.20 -21.59
N ILE A 132 -31.46 -32.19 -21.56
CA ILE A 132 -30.14 -32.08 -20.91
C ILE A 132 -29.34 -30.89 -21.46
N ALA A 133 -29.27 -30.75 -22.79
CA ALA A 133 -28.54 -29.66 -23.43
C ALA A 133 -29.16 -28.27 -23.14
N SER A 134 -30.49 -28.21 -23.09
CA SER A 134 -31.25 -27.00 -22.72
C SER A 134 -31.00 -26.59 -21.26
N LEU A 135 -31.05 -27.55 -20.33
CA LEU A 135 -30.74 -27.31 -18.92
C LEU A 135 -29.31 -26.81 -18.72
N ARG A 136 -28.34 -27.33 -19.48
CA ARG A 136 -26.96 -26.83 -19.46
C ARG A 136 -26.85 -25.40 -20.02
N LYS A 137 -27.60 -25.06 -21.08
CA LYS A 137 -27.68 -23.67 -21.61
C LYS A 137 -28.26 -22.72 -20.56
N ALA A 138 -29.33 -23.12 -19.89
CA ALA A 138 -29.97 -22.34 -18.82
C ALA A 138 -29.03 -22.15 -17.60
N ALA A 139 -28.31 -23.19 -17.19
CA ALA A 139 -27.30 -23.09 -16.14
C ALA A 139 -26.22 -22.05 -16.48
N PHE A 140 -25.68 -22.11 -17.71
CA PHE A 140 -24.67 -21.17 -18.19
C PHE A 140 -25.22 -19.74 -18.25
N GLY A 141 -26.45 -19.55 -18.75
CA GLY A 141 -27.10 -18.24 -18.75
C GLY A 141 -27.24 -17.64 -17.35
N ARG A 142 -27.61 -18.46 -16.35
CA ARG A 142 -27.72 -18.00 -14.96
C ARG A 142 -26.36 -17.72 -14.32
N PHE A 143 -25.33 -18.52 -14.58
CA PHE A 143 -23.96 -18.20 -14.17
C PHE A 143 -23.50 -16.88 -14.77
N ALA A 144 -23.69 -16.68 -16.07
CA ALA A 144 -23.33 -15.44 -16.75
C ALA A 144 -24.08 -14.24 -16.17
N SER A 145 -25.38 -14.38 -15.86
CA SER A 145 -26.16 -13.32 -15.20
C SER A 145 -25.58 -12.93 -13.85
N VAL A 146 -25.20 -13.90 -13.01
CA VAL A 146 -24.55 -13.62 -11.71
C VAL A 146 -23.24 -12.86 -11.89
N ILE A 147 -22.38 -13.32 -12.80
CA ILE A 147 -21.07 -12.69 -13.04
C ILE A 147 -21.22 -11.29 -13.65
N LYS A 148 -22.17 -11.08 -14.57
CA LYS A 148 -22.46 -9.75 -15.15
C LYS A 148 -22.88 -8.73 -14.10
N LYS A 149 -23.64 -9.13 -13.07
CA LYS A 149 -24.00 -8.24 -11.95
C LYS A 149 -22.80 -7.78 -11.11
N LEU A 150 -21.64 -8.43 -11.25
CA LEU A 150 -20.40 -8.06 -10.57
C LEU A 150 -19.49 -7.17 -11.42
N ASP A 151 -19.83 -6.84 -12.66
CA ASP A 151 -18.87 -6.21 -13.59
C ASP A 151 -18.29 -4.91 -13.04
N ASP A 152 -19.14 -4.00 -12.54
CA ASP A 152 -18.69 -2.75 -11.93
C ASP A 152 -17.76 -2.97 -10.73
N ARG A 153 -18.03 -4.00 -9.92
CA ARG A 153 -17.22 -4.36 -8.75
C ARG A 153 -15.86 -4.91 -9.18
N LEU A 154 -15.81 -5.72 -10.24
CA LEU A 154 -14.58 -6.25 -10.80
C LEU A 154 -13.72 -5.12 -11.41
N ILE A 155 -14.34 -4.20 -12.15
CA ILE A 155 -13.67 -3.02 -12.71
C ILE A 155 -13.14 -2.13 -11.59
N PHE A 156 -13.95 -1.88 -10.55
CA PHE A 156 -13.55 -1.14 -9.37
C PHE A 156 -12.35 -1.79 -8.68
N LEU A 157 -12.42 -3.08 -8.34
CA LEU A 157 -11.31 -3.80 -7.70
C LEU A 157 -10.04 -3.81 -8.56
N GLN A 158 -10.15 -3.83 -9.90
CA GLN A 158 -9.00 -3.70 -10.79
C GLN A 158 -8.35 -2.33 -10.69
N LYS A 159 -9.13 -1.25 -10.54
CA LYS A 159 -8.59 0.10 -10.27
C LYS A 159 -7.90 0.13 -8.91
N VAL A 160 -8.56 -0.38 -7.86
CA VAL A 160 -8.00 -0.46 -6.50
C VAL A 160 -6.68 -1.22 -6.50
N ARG A 161 -6.61 -2.37 -7.17
CA ARG A 161 -5.37 -3.13 -7.33
C ARG A 161 -4.24 -2.27 -7.90
N ASN A 162 -4.50 -1.49 -8.94
CA ASN A 162 -3.48 -0.66 -9.57
C ASN A 162 -2.99 0.42 -8.58
N THR A 163 -3.89 1.02 -7.81
CA THR A 163 -3.55 1.97 -6.74
C THR A 163 -2.74 1.32 -5.62
N LEU A 164 -3.11 0.12 -5.17
CA LEU A 164 -2.36 -0.60 -4.13
C LEU A 164 -0.94 -0.95 -4.60
N LYS A 165 -0.76 -1.24 -5.89
CA LYS A 165 0.56 -1.56 -6.46
C LYS A 165 1.52 -0.37 -6.53
N SER A 166 0.99 0.85 -6.55
CA SER A 166 1.80 2.08 -6.54
C SER A 166 2.07 2.61 -5.13
N LEU A 167 1.65 1.88 -4.08
CA LEU A 167 1.95 2.28 -2.72
C LEU A 167 3.44 2.10 -2.40
N PRO A 168 4.00 2.96 -1.54
CA PRO A 168 5.39 2.89 -1.15
C PRO A 168 5.69 1.60 -0.38
N SER A 169 6.92 1.11 -0.56
CA SER A 169 7.47 -0.14 -0.04
C SER A 169 8.11 0.04 1.33
N ILE A 170 7.46 0.79 2.19
CA ILE A 170 7.93 1.11 3.54
C ILE A 170 7.70 -0.07 4.49
N ASP A 171 8.62 -0.33 5.41
CA ASP A 171 8.34 -1.23 6.54
C ASP A 171 7.84 -0.41 7.74
N PRO A 172 6.54 -0.51 8.09
CA PRO A 172 5.99 0.28 9.19
C PRO A 172 6.39 -0.25 10.58
N ASN A 173 7.02 -1.42 10.66
CA ASN A 173 7.46 -1.99 11.95
C ASN A 173 8.88 -1.56 12.34
N LEU A 174 9.63 -0.96 11.41
CA LEU A 174 10.94 -0.40 11.70
C LEU A 174 10.79 0.97 12.37
N ILE A 175 11.69 1.28 13.30
CA ILE A 175 11.84 2.64 13.81
C ILE A 175 12.14 3.53 12.61
N THR A 176 11.29 4.53 12.39
CA THR A 176 11.40 5.43 11.25
C THR A 176 11.67 6.85 11.68
N ILE A 177 12.76 7.41 11.17
CA ILE A 177 13.09 8.84 11.24
C ILE A 177 12.56 9.51 9.97
N VAL A 178 11.81 10.59 10.13
CA VAL A 178 11.28 11.36 9.00
C VAL A 178 12.04 12.66 8.87
N VAL A 179 12.54 12.95 7.68
CA VAL A 179 13.23 14.21 7.38
C VAL A 179 12.24 15.17 6.72
N ALA A 180 12.04 16.31 7.37
CA ALA A 180 11.14 17.39 6.97
C ALA A 180 11.92 18.69 6.75
N GLY A 181 11.29 19.67 6.11
CA GLY A 181 11.91 20.96 5.80
C GLY A 181 11.64 21.40 4.37
N ALA A 182 11.91 22.67 4.06
CA ALA A 182 11.61 23.27 2.76
C ALA A 182 12.28 22.52 1.57
N PRO A 183 11.82 22.71 0.32
CA PRO A 183 12.52 22.13 -0.84
C PRO A 183 13.98 22.60 -0.86
N ASN A 184 14.90 21.77 -1.36
CA ASN A 184 16.31 22.13 -1.57
C ASN A 184 17.13 22.52 -0.32
N VAL A 185 16.63 22.30 0.90
CA VAL A 185 17.39 22.50 2.14
C VAL A 185 18.43 21.40 2.41
N GLY A 186 18.52 20.37 1.57
CA GLY A 186 19.49 19.27 1.69
C GLY A 186 18.97 17.98 2.34
N LYS A 187 17.64 17.78 2.40
CA LYS A 187 17.02 16.56 2.96
C LYS A 187 17.51 15.27 2.29
N SER A 188 17.45 15.21 0.96
CA SER A 188 17.87 14.05 0.17
C SER A 188 19.35 13.74 0.38
N THR A 189 20.20 14.78 0.34
CA THR A 189 21.63 14.67 0.59
C THR A 189 21.93 14.13 1.99
N PHE A 190 21.20 14.60 3.01
CA PHE A 190 21.34 14.09 4.37
C PHE A 190 20.96 12.60 4.44
N VAL A 191 19.81 12.22 3.88
CA VAL A 191 19.36 10.81 3.83
C VAL A 191 20.36 9.91 3.11
N GLU A 192 20.92 10.36 1.98
CA GLU A 192 21.95 9.63 1.25
C GLU A 192 23.22 9.42 2.06
N LYS A 193 23.68 10.43 2.81
CA LYS A 193 24.90 10.32 3.61
C LYS A 193 24.77 9.41 4.81
N VAL A 194 23.64 9.42 5.51
CA VAL A 194 23.46 8.62 6.74
C VAL A 194 23.05 7.18 6.44
N SER A 195 22.67 6.88 5.19
CA SER A 195 22.28 5.53 4.79
C SER A 195 23.50 4.64 4.58
N SER A 196 23.49 3.45 5.17
CA SER A 196 24.58 2.48 5.01
C SER A 196 24.68 1.89 3.59
N ALA A 197 23.59 1.98 2.82
CA ALA A 197 23.53 1.56 1.44
C ALA A 197 22.83 2.62 0.58
N LYS A 198 22.95 2.50 -0.75
CA LYS A 198 22.26 3.38 -1.69
C LYS A 198 20.75 3.40 -1.36
N PRO A 199 20.18 4.58 -1.04
CA PRO A 199 18.77 4.68 -0.69
C PRO A 199 17.84 4.20 -1.81
N GLU A 200 16.69 3.66 -1.42
CA GLU A 200 15.64 3.26 -2.35
C GLU A 200 14.77 4.47 -2.71
N ILE A 201 14.32 4.52 -3.97
CA ILE A 201 13.44 5.57 -4.48
C ILE A 201 12.05 4.97 -4.66
N ASP A 202 11.04 5.56 -4.03
CA ASP A 202 9.67 5.07 -4.11
C ASP A 202 8.65 6.21 -4.32
N VAL A 203 7.46 5.86 -4.79
CA VAL A 203 6.37 6.81 -5.02
C VAL A 203 5.58 6.96 -3.73
N TYR A 204 5.31 8.21 -3.34
CA TYR A 204 4.31 8.49 -2.32
C TYR A 204 3.09 9.15 -2.98
N PRO A 205 1.85 8.76 -2.60
CA PRO A 205 0.68 9.36 -3.21
C PRO A 205 0.62 10.88 -2.98
N PHE A 206 0.19 11.61 -4.02
CA PHE A 206 0.07 13.07 -4.02
C PHE A 206 1.40 13.84 -3.97
N THR A 207 2.53 13.17 -4.21
CA THR A 207 3.80 13.85 -4.46
C THR A 207 4.13 13.84 -5.95
N THR A 208 4.72 14.93 -6.45
CA THR A 208 5.31 14.97 -7.80
C THR A 208 6.74 14.45 -7.82
N LYS A 209 7.38 14.38 -6.64
CA LYS A 209 8.73 13.85 -6.43
C LYS A 209 8.64 12.53 -5.67
N ASN A 210 9.52 11.59 -6.00
CA ASN A 210 9.64 10.34 -5.28
C ASN A 210 10.20 10.59 -3.87
N ILE A 211 9.77 9.79 -2.90
CA ILE A 211 10.39 9.73 -1.59
C ILE A 211 11.68 8.91 -1.68
N ILE A 212 12.62 9.21 -0.78
CA ILE A 212 13.88 8.47 -0.67
C ILE A 212 13.88 7.76 0.67
N VAL A 213 14.09 6.45 0.65
CA VAL A 213 14.07 5.60 1.84
C VAL A 213 15.47 5.04 2.05
N GLY A 214 16.11 5.55 3.10
CA GLY A 214 17.39 5.12 3.60
C GLY A 214 17.27 4.10 4.72
N HIS A 215 18.34 3.33 4.93
CA HIS A 215 18.45 2.39 6.02
C HIS A 215 19.85 2.42 6.63
N PHE A 216 19.90 2.22 7.94
CA PHE A 216 21.14 1.98 8.68
C PHE A 216 20.86 1.06 9.87
N GLU A 217 21.92 0.49 10.44
CA GLU A 217 21.83 -0.40 11.61
C GLU A 217 22.44 0.27 12.83
N GLU A 218 21.80 0.08 13.97
CA GLU A 218 22.29 0.53 15.27
C GLU A 218 22.25 -0.65 16.24
N SER A 219 23.29 -0.78 17.07
CA SER A 219 23.52 -1.94 17.94
C SER A 219 22.37 -2.26 18.91
N GLU A 220 21.72 -1.28 19.52
CA GLU A 220 20.63 -1.47 20.50
C GLU A 220 19.24 -1.43 19.84
N LEU A 221 19.08 -0.62 18.80
CA LEU A 221 17.80 -0.35 18.13
C LEU A 221 17.55 -1.24 16.90
N GLY A 222 18.57 -1.95 16.42
CA GLY A 222 18.52 -2.77 15.22
C GLY A 222 18.48 -1.92 13.94
N LYS A 223 17.76 -2.41 12.93
CA LYS A 223 17.62 -1.70 11.66
C LYS A 223 16.68 -0.51 11.80
N ILE A 224 17.15 0.67 11.42
CA ILE A 224 16.41 1.93 11.41
C ILE A 224 16.17 2.35 9.96
N GLN A 225 15.01 2.96 9.73
CA GLN A 225 14.63 3.55 8.45
C GLN A 225 14.67 5.07 8.55
N ILE A 226 15.17 5.74 7.52
CA ILE A 226 15.11 7.19 7.40
C ILE A 226 14.44 7.58 6.08
N ILE A 227 13.49 8.50 6.10
CA ILE A 227 12.67 8.84 4.93
C ILE A 227 12.78 10.33 4.63
N ASP A 228 13.20 10.66 3.42
CA ASP A 228 13.01 11.99 2.83
C ASP A 228 11.57 12.13 2.33
N THR A 229 10.95 13.27 2.62
CA THR A 229 9.53 13.53 2.38
C THR A 229 9.28 14.69 1.42
N PRO A 230 9.92 14.72 0.22
CA PRO A 230 9.72 15.80 -0.73
C PRO A 230 8.26 15.84 -1.19
N GLY A 231 7.72 17.05 -1.28
CA GLY A 231 6.33 17.27 -1.64
C GLY A 231 5.33 16.86 -0.57
N LEU A 232 5.75 16.45 0.65
CA LEU A 232 4.87 16.12 1.77
C LEU A 232 5.03 17.13 2.91
N LEU A 233 6.22 17.19 3.51
CA LEU A 233 6.53 17.99 4.70
C LEU A 233 7.46 19.18 4.39
N ASP A 234 7.29 19.75 3.21
CA ASP A 234 8.12 20.83 2.66
C ASP A 234 7.35 22.12 2.33
N ARG A 235 6.03 22.13 2.52
CA ARG A 235 5.17 23.32 2.36
C ARG A 235 4.05 23.32 3.40
N PRO A 236 3.44 24.49 3.70
CA PRO A 236 2.41 24.61 4.73
C PRO A 236 1.27 23.61 4.56
N LEU A 237 0.88 22.98 5.67
CA LEU A 237 -0.13 21.91 5.68
C LEU A 237 -1.54 22.46 5.40
N GLU A 238 -1.79 23.71 5.74
CA GLU A 238 -3.06 24.41 5.55
C GLU A 238 -3.37 24.65 4.07
N LYS A 239 -2.34 24.64 3.22
CA LYS A 239 -2.48 24.76 1.76
C LYS A 239 -2.78 23.43 1.06
N ARG A 240 -2.86 22.32 1.79
CA ARG A 240 -3.10 20.98 1.26
C ARG A 240 -4.60 20.72 1.14
N ASN A 241 -5.01 20.05 0.07
CA ASN A 241 -6.38 19.54 0.00
C ASN A 241 -6.60 18.42 1.04
N LYS A 242 -7.87 18.11 1.34
CA LYS A 242 -8.23 17.13 2.37
C LYS A 242 -7.64 15.73 2.14
N ILE A 243 -7.42 15.35 0.88
CA ILE A 243 -6.92 14.02 0.53
C ILE A 243 -5.40 13.95 0.74
N GLU A 244 -4.67 14.96 0.28
CA GLU A 244 -3.25 15.17 0.57
C GLU A 244 -2.99 15.17 2.07
N LEU A 245 -3.81 15.91 2.84
CA LEU A 245 -3.64 15.99 4.28
C LEU A 245 -3.83 14.61 4.94
N LYS A 246 -4.81 13.80 4.51
CA LYS A 246 -4.98 12.43 5.02
C LYS A 246 -3.76 11.56 4.73
N ALA A 247 -3.18 11.67 3.53
CA ALA A 247 -1.98 10.93 3.15
C ALA A 247 -0.76 11.40 3.97
N ILE A 248 -0.59 12.70 4.19
CA ILE A 248 0.48 13.25 5.05
C ILE A 248 0.28 12.80 6.50
N MET A 249 -0.96 12.79 6.99
CA MET A 249 -1.30 12.31 8.33
C MET A 249 -1.07 10.80 8.51
N ALA A 250 -0.93 10.02 7.44
CA ALA A 250 -0.51 8.63 7.58
C ALA A 250 0.92 8.52 8.13
N ILE A 251 1.81 9.46 7.79
CA ILE A 251 3.22 9.51 8.24
C ILE A 251 3.31 9.51 9.77
N LYS A 252 2.31 10.06 10.48
CA LYS A 252 2.31 10.11 11.94
C LYS A 252 2.30 8.73 12.59
N TYR A 253 1.79 7.72 11.89
CA TYR A 253 1.78 6.34 12.37
C TYR A 253 3.10 5.62 12.08
N LEU A 254 3.98 6.23 11.28
CA LEU A 254 5.27 5.67 10.89
C LEU A 254 6.41 6.32 11.67
N ALA A 255 6.39 7.65 11.79
CA ALA A 255 7.49 8.43 12.36
C ALA A 255 7.63 8.21 13.87
N ALA A 256 8.79 7.73 14.29
CA ALA A 256 9.20 7.70 15.69
C ALA A 256 9.83 9.04 16.12
N TYR A 257 10.47 9.72 15.16
CA TYR A 257 11.18 10.99 15.33
C TYR A 257 11.15 11.79 14.02
N ILE A 258 11.19 13.12 14.10
CA ILE A 258 11.29 14.00 12.93
C ILE A 258 12.56 14.85 13.03
N ILE A 259 13.35 14.87 11.97
CA ILE A 259 14.45 15.83 11.79
C ILE A 259 13.93 16.93 10.89
N PHE A 260 13.86 18.16 11.39
CA PHE A 260 13.44 19.31 10.60
C PHE A 260 14.67 20.11 10.16
N ILE A 261 14.97 20.07 8.87
CA ILE A 261 16.14 20.75 8.30
C ILE A 261 15.76 22.19 7.88
N LEU A 262 16.55 23.14 8.36
CA LEU A 262 16.51 24.56 8.03
C LEU A 262 17.74 24.94 7.21
N ASP A 263 17.57 25.85 6.27
CA ASP A 263 18.65 26.46 5.50
C ASP A 263 18.81 27.94 5.88
N PRO A 264 19.70 28.29 6.83
CA PRO A 264 20.01 29.66 7.22
C PRO A 264 20.58 30.53 6.08
N SER A 265 21.10 29.95 5.00
CA SER A 265 21.61 30.74 3.87
C SER A 265 20.50 31.20 2.90
N GLU A 266 19.26 30.71 3.09
CA GLU A 266 18.10 30.95 2.21
C GLU A 266 18.30 30.52 0.73
N THR A 267 19.42 29.87 0.40
CA THR A 267 19.73 29.37 -0.96
C THR A 267 18.73 28.33 -1.44
N CYS A 268 17.96 27.72 -0.53
CA CYS A 268 16.82 26.87 -0.85
C CYS A 268 15.65 27.60 -1.55
N GLY A 269 15.67 28.94 -1.61
CA GLY A 269 14.62 29.77 -2.21
C GLY A 269 13.43 30.05 -1.28
N MET A 270 13.61 29.88 0.04
CA MET A 270 12.58 30.16 1.04
C MET A 270 13.19 30.93 2.21
N SER A 271 12.56 32.04 2.59
CA SER A 271 13.04 32.85 3.71
C SER A 271 12.98 32.11 5.05
N ILE A 272 13.89 32.44 5.97
CA ILE A 272 13.96 31.87 7.32
C ILE A 272 12.62 31.96 8.04
N LYS A 273 11.93 33.11 7.93
CA LYS A 273 10.59 33.31 8.52
C LYS A 273 9.59 32.26 8.02
N ASN A 274 9.59 31.96 6.73
CA ASN A 274 8.69 30.97 6.15
C ASN A 274 9.09 29.54 6.54
N GLN A 275 10.39 29.26 6.62
CA GLN A 275 10.87 27.96 7.09
C GLN A 275 10.50 27.71 8.57
N LEU A 276 10.63 28.71 9.44
CA LEU A 276 10.21 28.65 10.85
C LEU A 276 8.69 28.50 11.00
N SER A 277 7.91 29.14 10.11
CA SER A 277 6.45 28.96 10.08
C SER A 277 6.08 27.51 9.72
N LEU A 278 6.76 26.93 8.73
CA LEU A 278 6.60 25.51 8.37
C LEU A 278 6.98 24.59 9.53
N TYR A 279 8.10 24.85 10.21
CA TYR A 279 8.53 24.11 11.39
C TYR A 279 7.45 24.08 12.47
N LYS A 280 6.90 25.25 12.82
CA LYS A 280 5.82 25.38 13.81
C LYS A 280 4.55 24.64 13.38
N SER A 281 4.15 24.74 12.11
CA SER A 281 2.98 24.02 11.57
C SER A 281 3.15 22.50 11.70
N ILE A 282 4.32 21.96 11.36
CA ILE A 282 4.62 20.53 11.51
C ILE A 282 4.64 20.12 12.98
N MET A 283 5.32 20.86 13.85
CA MET A 283 5.39 20.60 15.28
C MET A 283 4.01 20.56 15.95
N ASN A 284 3.12 21.50 15.59
CA ASN A 284 1.76 21.52 16.14
C ASN A 284 0.89 20.37 15.62
N THR A 285 1.17 19.88 14.41
CA THR A 285 0.37 18.83 13.77
C THR A 285 0.84 17.44 14.15
N PHE A 286 2.14 17.21 14.12
CA PHE A 286 2.78 15.94 14.45
C PHE A 286 3.21 16.01 15.92
N LYS A 287 2.43 15.36 16.81
CA LYS A 287 2.78 15.18 18.24
C LYS A 287 3.89 14.14 18.41
N ILE A 288 4.96 14.28 17.64
CA ILE A 288 6.11 13.39 17.53
C ILE A 288 7.33 14.24 17.90
N PRO A 289 8.35 13.70 18.60
CA PRO A 289 9.57 14.44 18.88
C PRO A 289 10.19 14.99 17.59
N ILE A 290 10.54 16.27 17.57
CA ILE A 290 11.15 16.95 16.44
C ILE A 290 12.42 17.65 16.90
N VAL A 291 13.50 17.50 16.13
CA VAL A 291 14.73 18.29 16.31
C VAL A 291 14.93 19.24 15.13
N PRO A 292 15.12 20.55 15.36
CA PRO A 292 15.56 21.47 14.32
C PRO A 292 17.06 21.31 14.06
N VAL A 293 17.45 21.25 12.79
CA VAL A 293 18.85 21.15 12.35
C VAL A 293 19.14 22.23 11.30
N LEU A 294 20.14 23.06 11.54
CA LEU A 294 20.63 24.04 10.57
C LEU A 294 21.60 23.34 9.62
N ASN A 295 21.26 23.30 8.33
CA ASN A 295 22.12 22.77 7.28
C ASN A 295 22.76 23.90 6.44
N LYS A 296 23.78 23.59 5.64
CA LYS A 296 24.51 24.59 4.83
C LYS A 296 25.07 25.75 5.67
N VAL A 297 25.49 25.46 6.89
CA VAL A 297 26.05 26.47 7.80
C VAL A 297 27.34 27.09 7.26
N ASP A 298 28.01 26.40 6.33
CA ASP A 298 29.14 26.89 5.55
C ASP A 298 28.81 28.09 4.64
N LEU A 299 27.53 28.29 4.29
CA LEU A 299 27.07 29.37 3.41
C LEU A 299 26.36 30.51 4.15
N ALA A 300 26.05 30.35 5.43
CA ALA A 300 25.29 31.33 6.20
C ALA A 300 26.20 32.25 7.02
N SER A 301 25.75 33.48 7.26
CA SER A 301 26.50 34.41 8.10
C SER A 301 26.47 33.97 9.58
N PRO A 302 27.55 34.23 10.35
CA PRO A 302 27.58 33.91 11.78
C PRO A 302 26.43 34.56 12.57
N ASP A 303 26.04 35.78 12.23
CA ASP A 303 24.95 36.50 12.89
C ASP A 303 23.60 35.81 12.68
N THR A 304 23.33 35.32 11.47
CA THR A 304 22.09 34.58 11.17
C THR A 304 22.04 33.25 11.91
N ILE A 305 23.17 32.54 12.00
CA ILE A 305 23.26 31.30 12.78
C ILE A 305 22.99 31.58 14.25
N LYS A 306 23.65 32.59 14.83
CA LYS A 306 23.47 32.97 16.24
C LYS A 306 22.02 33.35 16.54
N HIS A 307 21.37 34.12 15.66
CA HIS A 307 19.96 34.46 15.81
C HIS A 307 19.05 33.22 15.84
N LEU A 308 19.31 32.23 14.98
CA LEU A 308 18.57 30.97 14.97
C LEU A 308 18.84 30.11 16.20
N GLU A 309 20.06 30.16 16.75
CA GLU A 309 20.40 29.50 18.01
C GLU A 309 19.58 30.03 19.18
N GLU A 310 19.42 31.34 19.27
CA GLU A 310 18.58 32.00 20.29
C GLU A 310 17.10 31.63 20.12
N LEU A 311 16.60 31.60 18.88
CA LEU A 311 15.18 31.31 18.60
C LEU A 311 14.79 29.85 18.79
N LEU A 312 15.69 28.92 18.47
CA LEU A 312 15.41 27.48 18.43
C LEU A 312 15.97 26.72 19.63
N GLY A 313 16.73 27.40 20.51
CA GLY A 313 17.32 26.80 21.71
C GLY A 313 18.53 25.92 21.37
N SER A 314 19.54 26.49 20.70
CA SER A 314 20.76 25.78 20.28
C SER A 314 20.51 24.55 19.38
N PRO A 315 19.95 24.75 18.17
CA PRO A 315 19.74 23.67 17.21
C PRO A 315 21.07 23.04 16.79
N LEU A 316 21.00 21.78 16.37
CA LEU A 316 22.16 21.10 15.79
C LEU A 316 22.54 21.75 14.46
N LYS A 317 23.82 21.69 14.10
CA LYS A 317 24.37 22.34 12.91
C LYS A 317 25.11 21.32 12.07
N MET A 318 24.95 21.37 10.75
CA MET A 318 25.65 20.48 9.83
C MET A 318 25.91 21.15 8.46
N SER A 319 26.85 20.58 7.71
CA SER A 319 26.90 20.73 6.26
C SER A 319 26.72 19.37 5.62
N ALA A 320 25.49 19.03 5.24
CA ALA A 320 25.19 17.75 4.62
C ALA A 320 25.94 17.58 3.29
N LEU A 321 26.32 18.64 2.58
CA LEU A 321 27.10 18.51 1.35
C LEU A 321 28.56 18.11 1.62
N HIS A 322 29.18 18.70 2.64
CA HIS A 322 30.59 18.46 2.98
C HIS A 322 30.80 17.31 3.97
N GLY A 323 29.77 16.95 4.75
CA GLY A 323 29.79 15.85 5.72
C GLY A 323 29.94 16.34 7.16
N ASP A 324 30.14 17.64 7.34
CA ASP A 324 30.40 18.25 8.63
C ASP A 324 29.23 18.02 9.58
N ASN A 325 29.53 17.44 10.75
CA ASN A 325 28.60 17.17 11.85
C ASN A 325 27.36 16.32 11.50
N VAL A 326 27.33 15.65 10.35
CA VAL A 326 26.23 14.74 9.98
C VAL A 326 26.11 13.59 10.99
N ASP A 327 27.23 13.00 11.40
CA ASP A 327 27.28 11.92 12.38
C ASP A 327 26.82 12.39 13.77
N SER A 328 27.22 13.60 14.16
CA SER A 328 26.79 14.22 15.43
C SER A 328 25.27 14.40 15.49
N VAL A 329 24.65 14.81 14.37
CA VAL A 329 23.18 14.91 14.27
C VAL A 329 22.52 13.55 14.45
N MET A 330 23.04 12.52 13.77
CA MET A 330 22.49 11.17 13.88
C MET A 330 22.67 10.59 15.27
N GLN A 331 23.83 10.79 15.89
CA GLN A 331 24.11 10.33 17.24
C GLN A 331 23.11 10.90 18.25
N TYR A 332 22.85 12.21 18.18
CA TYR A 332 21.84 12.87 19.02
C TYR A 332 20.44 12.22 18.86
N VAL A 333 20.00 12.01 17.63
CA VAL A 333 18.67 11.41 17.36
C VAL A 333 18.61 9.96 17.84
N ILE A 334 19.69 9.20 17.68
CA ILE A 334 19.79 7.82 18.18
C ILE A 334 19.70 7.79 19.71
N ASP A 335 20.41 8.69 20.41
CA ASP A 335 20.41 8.74 21.87
C ASP A 335 19.03 9.10 22.42
N GLU A 336 18.33 10.04 21.78
CA GLU A 336 16.93 10.36 22.07
C GLU A 336 16.01 9.15 21.90
N LEU A 337 16.17 8.40 20.80
CA LEU A 337 15.40 7.17 20.54
C LEU A 337 15.68 6.09 21.59
N LYS A 338 16.95 5.90 21.98
CA LYS A 338 17.36 4.96 23.05
C LYS A 338 16.75 5.34 24.39
N SER A 339 16.84 6.62 24.77
CA SER A 339 16.27 7.16 26.01
C SER A 339 14.77 6.88 26.09
N LYS A 340 14.03 7.18 25.02
CA LYS A 340 12.59 6.93 24.93
C LYS A 340 12.25 5.45 25.08
N ARG A 341 13.00 4.55 24.45
CA ARG A 341 12.79 3.09 24.57
C ARG A 341 13.05 2.58 25.99
N ARG A 342 14.08 3.10 26.67
CA ARG A 342 14.38 2.75 28.08
C ARG A 342 13.25 3.18 29.03
N ASN A 343 12.66 4.35 28.80
CA ASN A 343 11.55 4.85 29.63
C ASN A 343 10.26 4.04 29.47
N VAL A 344 9.93 3.62 28.25
CA VAL A 344 8.77 2.73 27.99
C VAL A 344 8.95 1.38 28.71
N ASN A 345 10.14 0.79 28.64
CA ASN A 345 10.41 -0.49 29.31
C ASN A 345 10.35 -0.40 30.85
N LYS A 346 10.60 0.76 31.44
CA LYS A 346 10.48 1.00 32.89
C LYS A 346 9.03 1.16 33.36
N GLN A 347 8.12 1.57 32.48
CA GLN A 347 6.68 1.73 32.80
C GLN A 347 5.87 0.44 32.64
N HIS A 348 6.46 -0.61 32.07
CA HIS A 348 5.83 -1.92 31.87
C HIS A 348 6.46 -3.04 32.73
N LYS A 349 7.40 -2.67 33.59
CA LYS A 349 7.83 -3.47 34.74
C LYS A 349 7.18 -2.86 35.98
#